data_AF-A0A7Y5SF17-F1
#
_entry.id   AF-A0A7Y5SF17-F1
#
_cell.length_a   1.000
_cell.length_b   1.000
_cell.length_c   1.000
_cell.angle_alpha   90.00
_cell.angle_beta   90.00
_cell.angle_gamma   90.00
#
_symmetry.space_group_name_H-M   'P 1'
#
loop_
_entity.id
_entity.type
_entity.pdbx_description
1 polymer ?
#
loop_
_entity_poly.entity_id
_entity_poly.type
_entity_poly.pdbx_seq_one_letter_code
_entity_poly.pdbx_strand_id
1 'polypeptide(L)'
;RVSFEEVYHQQVDVVTGARLDTHPDQDSFLIDTNHTIDITEGVRQYSEMAAAMQPLCRPDCPGICPVCGQDLSIATCNCDRTPADPRWGALAELMRSRNG
;
A
#
# COMPACT_ATOMS: atom_id res chain seq x y z
N ARG A 1 12.72 -1.33 -7.37
CA ARG A 1 13.92 -1.47 -6.50
C ARG A 1 13.84 -0.32 -5.52
N VAL A 2 13.76 -0.62 -4.23
CA VAL A 2 13.62 0.39 -3.16
C VAL A 2 15.03 0.80 -2.72
N SER A 3 15.26 2.10 -2.57
CA SER A 3 16.46 2.68 -1.97
C SER A 3 16.02 3.56 -0.81
N PHE A 4 16.68 3.43 0.34
CA PHE A 4 16.41 4.24 1.52
C PHE A 4 17.72 4.52 2.26
N GLU A 5 17.73 5.61 3.01
CA GLU A 5 18.85 6.08 3.81
C GLU A 5 18.29 6.64 5.12
N GLU A 6 18.70 6.07 6.25
CA GLU A 6 18.21 6.41 7.58
C GLU A 6 19.36 6.44 8.59
N VAL A 7 19.22 7.27 9.63
CA VAL A 7 20.21 7.41 10.71
C VAL A 7 19.77 6.60 11.92
N TYR A 8 20.64 5.69 12.38
CA TYR A 8 20.42 4.85 13.55
C TYR A 8 21.27 5.32 14.73
N HIS A 9 20.63 5.60 15.86
CA HIS A 9 21.29 6.15 17.04
C HIS A 9 21.64 5.07 18.08
N GLN A 10 22.82 5.19 18.69
CA GLN A 10 23.26 4.30 19.76
C GLN A 10 22.55 4.63 21.08
N GLN A 11 22.17 3.58 21.82
CA GLN A 11 21.61 3.70 23.18
C GLN A 11 22.66 3.47 24.27
N VAL A 12 23.80 2.88 23.92
CA VAL A 12 24.91 2.56 24.81
C VAL A 12 26.22 2.97 24.16
N ASP A 13 27.14 3.48 24.97
CA ASP A 13 28.49 3.79 24.52
C ASP A 13 29.24 2.49 24.18
N VAL A 14 29.81 2.43 22.97
CA VAL A 14 30.43 1.21 22.41
C VAL A 14 31.64 0.73 23.22
N VAL A 15 32.30 1.64 23.96
CA VAL A 15 33.53 1.33 24.69
C VAL A 15 33.24 0.98 26.15
N THR A 16 32.42 1.78 26.80
CA THR A 16 32.17 1.72 28.25
C THR A 16 30.92 0.91 28.61
N GLY A 17 30.01 0.69 27.66
CA GLY A 17 28.70 0.08 27.90
C GLY A 17 27.76 0.96 28.73
N ALA A 18 28.15 2.20 29.04
CA ALA A 18 27.29 3.13 29.75
C ALA A 18 26.08 3.48 28.88
N ARG A 19 24.89 3.60 29.49
CA ARG A 19 23.72 4.11 28.78
C ARG A 19 23.95 5.56 28.39
N LEU A 20 23.64 5.86 27.14
CA LEU A 20 23.64 7.23 26.64
C LEU A 20 22.29 7.86 26.99
N ASP A 21 22.31 9.03 27.63
CA ASP A 21 21.11 9.88 27.81
C ASP A 21 20.78 10.58 26.48
N THR A 22 20.51 9.79 25.45
CA THR A 22 19.87 10.29 24.24
C THR A 22 18.38 10.46 24.56
N HIS A 23 17.84 11.65 24.29
CA HIS A 23 16.39 11.84 24.12
C HIS A 23 16.12 11.72 22.62
N PRO A 24 16.03 10.50 22.05
CA PRO A 24 15.64 10.36 20.67
C PRO A 24 14.23 10.92 20.50
N ASP A 25 14.00 11.59 19.38
CA ASP A 25 12.64 11.90 18.95
C ASP A 25 11.85 10.60 18.78
N GLN A 26 10.53 10.69 18.86
CA GLN A 26 9.64 9.52 18.85
C GLN A 26 9.79 8.66 17.59
N ASP A 27 10.25 9.25 16.47
CA ASP A 27 10.44 8.59 15.18
C ASP A 27 11.90 8.18 14.90
N SER A 28 12.79 8.27 15.89
CA SER A 28 14.21 7.92 15.69
C SER A 28 14.41 6.42 15.58
N PHE A 29 15.27 6.00 14.65
CA PHE A 29 15.75 4.63 14.60
C PHE A 29 16.87 4.41 15.62
N LEU A 30 16.79 3.30 16.35
CA LEU A 30 17.73 2.98 17.43
C LEU A 30 18.49 1.70 17.12
N ILE A 31 19.77 1.69 17.46
CA ILE A 31 20.58 0.48 17.56
C ILE A 31 20.29 -0.14 18.91
N ASP A 32 19.95 -1.43 18.93
CA ASP A 32 19.61 -2.10 20.18
C ASP A 32 20.82 -2.26 21.12
N THR A 33 20.57 -2.70 22.35
CA THR A 33 21.61 -2.88 23.36
C THR A 33 22.61 -4.01 23.04
N ASN A 34 22.30 -4.85 22.05
CA ASN A 34 23.19 -5.90 21.55
C ASN A 34 23.97 -5.46 20.30
N HIS A 35 23.95 -4.16 19.97
CA HIS A 35 24.58 -3.59 18.78
C HIS A 35 24.03 -4.13 17.45
N THR A 36 22.75 -4.52 17.44
CA THR A 36 22.05 -4.96 16.24
C THR A 36 21.24 -3.80 15.64
N ILE A 37 21.31 -3.68 14.32
CA ILE A 37 20.53 -2.72 13.53
C ILE A 37 19.34 -3.49 12.93
N ASP A 38 18.12 -3.17 13.38
CA ASP A 38 16.90 -3.66 12.75
C ASP A 38 16.46 -2.72 11.64
N ILE A 39 16.64 -3.15 10.39
CA ILE A 39 16.25 -2.38 9.20
C ILE A 39 14.81 -2.61 8.77
N THR A 40 14.06 -3.48 9.46
CA THR A 40 12.73 -3.93 9.01
C THR A 40 11.78 -2.77 8.81
N GLU A 41 11.69 -1.85 9.78
CA GLU A 41 10.78 -0.71 9.69
C GLU A 41 11.19 0.28 8.60
N GLY A 42 12.48 0.62 8.49
CA GLY A 42 12.97 1.52 7.43
C GLY A 42 12.70 0.95 6.04
N VAL A 43 13.00 -0.34 5.82
CA VAL A 43 12.67 -1.02 4.56
C VAL A 43 11.17 -1.00 4.30
N ARG A 44 10.34 -1.32 5.31
CA ARG A 44 8.89 -1.37 5.18
C ARG A 44 8.32 -0.02 4.74
N GLN A 45 8.63 1.06 5.46
CA GLN A 45 8.15 2.41 5.17
C GLN A 45 8.48 2.83 3.74
N TYR A 46 9.75 2.69 3.34
CA TYR A 46 10.16 3.09 1.99
C TYR A 46 9.60 2.17 0.91
N SER A 47 9.39 0.88 1.22
CA SER A 47 8.75 -0.04 0.28
C SER A 47 7.29 0.30 0.03
N GLU A 48 6.57 0.73 1.08
CA GLU A 48 5.18 1.18 0.98
C GLU A 48 5.07 2.48 0.20
N MET A 49 5.96 3.44 0.46
CA MET A 49 6.02 4.69 -0.28
C MET A 49 6.37 4.49 -1.77
N ALA A 50 7.23 3.52 -2.07
CA ALA A 50 7.60 3.18 -3.44
C ALA A 50 6.61 2.24 -4.14
N ALA A 51 5.59 1.73 -3.43
CA ALA A 51 4.64 0.79 -3.99
C ALA A 51 3.78 1.46 -5.08
N ALA A 52 3.46 0.69 -6.12
CA ALA A 52 2.53 1.15 -7.15
C ALA A 52 1.12 1.33 -6.54
N MET A 53 0.45 2.45 -6.84
CA MET A 53 -0.92 2.70 -6.39
C MET A 53 -1.92 1.62 -6.86
N GLN A 54 -1.64 1.00 -8.01
CA GLN A 54 -2.42 -0.10 -8.56
C GLN A 54 -1.46 -1.23 -8.96
N PRO A 55 -1.11 -2.13 -8.03
CA PRO A 55 -0.22 -3.22 -8.33
C PRO A 55 -0.91 -4.20 -9.30
N LEU A 56 -0.25 -4.45 -10.43
CA LEU A 56 -0.71 -5.45 -11.38
C LEU A 56 -0.06 -6.80 -11.09
N CYS A 57 -0.82 -7.88 -11.25
CA CYS A 57 -0.32 -9.24 -11.11
C CYS A 57 0.69 -9.65 -12.20
N ARG A 58 0.61 -9.00 -13.36
CA ARG A 58 1.47 -9.12 -14.55
C ARG A 58 1.29 -7.85 -15.42
N PRO A 59 2.18 -7.55 -16.40
CA PRO A 59 2.06 -6.34 -17.21
C PRO A 59 0.69 -6.13 -17.87
N ASP A 60 0.09 -7.20 -18.41
CA ASP A 60 -1.22 -7.18 -19.06
C ASP A 60 -2.32 -7.81 -18.17
N CYS A 61 -2.30 -7.56 -16.84
CA CYS A 61 -3.27 -8.13 -15.91
C CYS A 61 -4.68 -7.57 -16.20
N PRO A 62 -5.66 -8.41 -16.61
CA PRO A 62 -7.04 -7.99 -16.87
C PRO A 62 -7.75 -7.50 -15.60
N GLY A 63 -7.20 -7.84 -14.44
CA GLY A 63 -7.72 -7.48 -13.13
C GLY A 63 -8.94 -8.31 -12.73
N ILE A 64 -9.66 -7.78 -11.76
CA ILE A 64 -10.84 -8.38 -11.17
C ILE A 64 -12.07 -7.58 -11.61
N CYS A 65 -13.22 -8.24 -11.81
CA CYS A 65 -14.47 -7.54 -12.04
C CYS A 65 -14.85 -6.70 -10.80
N PRO A 66 -15.03 -5.38 -10.91
CA PRO A 66 -15.37 -4.52 -9.77
C PRO A 66 -16.78 -4.74 -9.23
N VAL A 67 -17.62 -5.50 -9.94
CA VAL A 67 -19.01 -5.80 -9.57
C VAL A 67 -19.12 -7.13 -8.82
N CYS A 68 -18.50 -8.20 -9.33
CA CYS A 68 -18.66 -9.55 -8.78
C CYS A 68 -17.39 -10.21 -8.24
N GLY A 69 -16.23 -9.57 -8.37
CA GLY A 69 -14.96 -10.15 -7.89
C GLY A 69 -14.38 -11.27 -8.76
N GLN A 70 -14.97 -11.59 -9.92
CA GLN A 70 -14.43 -12.59 -10.84
C GLN A 70 -13.03 -12.18 -11.33
N ASP A 71 -12.05 -13.07 -11.20
CA ASP A 71 -10.75 -12.92 -11.87
C ASP A 71 -10.96 -13.08 -13.38
N LEU A 72 -10.74 -11.98 -14.10
CA LEU A 72 -10.93 -11.89 -15.55
C LEU A 72 -9.82 -12.61 -16.33
N SER A 73 -8.77 -13.06 -15.64
CA SER A 73 -7.78 -13.99 -16.18
C SER A 73 -8.30 -15.43 -16.26
N ILE A 74 -9.29 -15.80 -15.44
CA ILE A 74 -9.82 -17.16 -15.36
C ILE A 74 -11.10 -17.30 -16.21
N ALA A 75 -12.03 -16.36 -16.07
CA ALA A 75 -13.29 -16.39 -16.79
C ALA A 75 -13.89 -14.98 -16.98
N THR A 76 -14.69 -14.83 -18.03
CA THR A 76 -15.49 -13.63 -18.26
C THR A 76 -16.77 -13.66 -17.44
N CYS A 77 -17.29 -12.48 -17.09
CA CYS A 77 -18.60 -12.31 -16.46
C CYS A 77 -19.48 -11.32 -17.25
N ASN A 78 -20.80 -11.47 -17.11
CA ASN A 78 -21.80 -10.61 -17.78
C ASN A 78 -22.21 -9.39 -16.95
N CYS A 79 -21.41 -8.99 -15.95
CA CYS A 79 -21.70 -7.78 -15.18
C CYS A 79 -21.67 -6.55 -16.09
N ASP A 80 -22.70 -5.71 -16.01
CA ASP A 80 -22.66 -4.38 -16.62
C ASP A 80 -21.62 -3.54 -15.88
N ARG A 81 -20.61 -3.09 -16.62
CA ARG A 81 -19.50 -2.28 -16.12
C ARG A 81 -19.55 -0.86 -16.67
N THR A 82 -20.62 -0.51 -17.37
CA THR A 82 -20.81 0.81 -17.94
C THR A 82 -20.97 1.80 -16.79
N PRO A 83 -20.05 2.77 -16.61
CA PRO A 83 -20.21 3.77 -15.57
C PRO A 83 -21.48 4.57 -15.86
N ALA A 84 -22.50 4.41 -15.03
CA ALA A 84 -23.70 5.23 -15.12
C ALA A 84 -23.35 6.63 -14.62
N ASP A 85 -23.32 7.61 -15.52
CA ASP A 85 -23.15 9.00 -15.11
C ASP A 85 -24.40 9.41 -14.30
N PRO A 86 -24.22 9.81 -13.02
CA PRO A 86 -25.34 10.05 -12.11
C PRO A 86 -26.28 11.16 -12.60
N ARG A 87 -25.81 12.09 -13.46
CA ARG A 87 -26.64 13.11 -14.08
C ARG A 87 -27.76 12.53 -14.95
N TRP A 88 -27.58 11.30 -15.44
CA TRP A 88 -28.53 10.59 -16.28
C TRP A 88 -29.41 9.61 -15.50
N GLY A 89 -29.35 9.60 -14.16
CA GLY A 89 -30.11 8.67 -13.31
C GLY A 89 -31.61 8.69 -13.59
N ALA A 90 -32.21 9.89 -13.70
CA ALA A 90 -33.63 10.05 -14.02
C ALA A 90 -33.99 9.52 -15.42
N LEU A 91 -33.09 9.67 -16.40
CA LEU A 91 -33.29 9.10 -17.74
C LEU A 91 -33.25 7.56 -17.70
N ALA A 92 -32.34 6.99 -16.92
CA ALA A 92 -32.24 5.54 -16.75
C ALA A 92 -33.51 4.94 -16.11
N GLU A 93 -34.11 5.64 -15.14
CA GLU A 93 -35.41 5.26 -14.57
C GLU A 93 -36.54 5.30 -15.60
N LEU A 94 -36.61 6.36 -16.41
CA LEU A 94 -37.59 6.47 -17.50
C LEU A 94 -37.41 5.38 -18.57
N MET A 95 -36.18 4.96 -18.86
CA MET A 95 -35.95 3.85 -19.79
C MET A 95 -36.38 2.50 -19.22
N ARG A 96 -36.24 2.29 -17.91
CA ARG A 96 -36.72 1.07 -17.23
C ARG A 96 -38.26 1.00 -17.19
N SER A 97 -38.94 2.12 -16.94
CA SER A 97 -40.41 2.15 -16.87
C SER A 97 -41.09 2.00 -18.23
N ARG A 98 -40.41 2.31 -19.33
CA ARG A 98 -40.94 2.18 -20.70
C ARG A 98 -40.81 0.76 -21.29
N ASN A 99 -39.91 -0.07 -20.75
CA ASN A 99 -39.65 -1.43 -21.23
C ASN A 99 -40.34 -2.53 -20.39
N GLY A 100 -41.25 -2.15 -19.48
CA GLY A 100 -42.16 -3.05 -18.78
C GLY A 100 -43.58 -2.88 -19.31
#